data_AF-A0A921KDR5-F1
#
_entry.id   AF-A0A921KDR5-F1
#
_cell.length_a   1.000
_cell.length_b   1.000
_cell.length_c   1.000
_cell.angle_alpha   90.00
_cell.angle_beta   90.00
_cell.angle_gamma   90.00
#
_symmetry.space_group_name_H-M   'P 1'
#
loop_
_entity.id
_entity.type
_entity.pdbx_description
1 polymer ?
#
loop_
_entity_poly.entity_id
_entity_poly.type
_entity_poly.pdbx_seq_one_letter_code
_entity_poly.pdbx_strand_id
1 'polypeptide(L)' 'MENQRAKARDNKKQVKVKYEGDSPRPSEFNIQYEIDGKYSERDILN' A
#
# COMPACT_ATOMS: atom_id res chain seq x y z
N MET A 1 9.65 14.20 -4.94
CA MET A 1 9.54 12.91 -4.22
C MET A 1 8.87 11.91 -5.13
N GLU A 2 9.61 10.89 -5.54
CA GLU A 2 9.12 9.83 -6.42
C GLU A 2 8.33 8.82 -5.58
N ASN A 3 7.03 8.73 -5.84
CA ASN A 3 6.15 7.79 -5.17
C ASN A 3 6.46 6.39 -5.73
N GLN A 4 7.26 5.60 -5.00
CA GLN A 4 7.72 4.27 -5.42
C GLN A 4 6.55 3.29 -5.50
N ARG A 5 5.90 3.25 -6.67
CA ARG A 5 4.88 2.25 -7.01
C ARG A 5 5.57 0.96 -7.43
N ALA A 6 5.82 0.06 -6.49
CA ALA A 6 6.24 -1.31 -6.81
C ALA A 6 5.06 -2.07 -7.44
N LYS A 7 5.05 -2.14 -8.77
CA LYS A 7 3.98 -2.80 -9.54
C LYS A 7 4.26 -4.31 -9.57
N ALA A 8 3.78 -5.04 -8.57
CA ALA A 8 3.78 -6.50 -8.60
C ALA A 8 2.88 -6.98 -9.74
N ARG A 9 3.47 -7.61 -10.76
CA ARG A 9 2.76 -8.17 -11.92
C ARG A 9 1.86 -9.34 -11.46
N ASP A 10 0.65 -9.36 -12.00
CA ASP A 10 -0.31 -10.47 -12.08
C ASP A 10 -1.16 -10.89 -10.87
N ASN A 11 -1.15 -10.14 -9.78
CA ASN A 11 -2.27 -10.14 -8.84
C ASN A 11 -2.55 -8.69 -8.51
N LYS A 12 -3.83 -8.25 -8.41
CA LYS A 12 -4.20 -6.85 -8.16
C LYS A 12 -3.86 -6.41 -6.72
N LYS A 13 -2.59 -6.56 -6.34
CA LYS A 13 -2.02 -6.18 -5.07
C LYS A 13 -1.40 -4.79 -5.26
N GLN A 14 -1.98 -3.81 -4.59
CA GLN A 14 -1.48 -2.44 -4.56
C GLN A 14 -1.10 -2.10 -3.13
N VAL A 15 0.12 -1.62 -2.94
CA VAL A 15 0.59 -1.13 -1.65
C VAL A 15 0.63 0.39 -1.72
N LYS A 16 0.02 1.05 -0.74
CA LYS A 16 0.01 2.50 -0.59
C LYS A 16 0.65 2.86 0.74
N VAL A 17 1.79 3.53 0.65
CA VAL A 17 2.52 4.01 1.82
C VAL A 17 2.63 5.52 1.74
N LYS A 18 2.30 6.22 2.84
CA LYS A 18 2.54 7.66 2.98
C LYS A 18 3.45 7.91 4.17
N TYR A 19 4.26 8.94 4.03
CA TYR A 19 5.14 9.46 5.07
C TYR A 19 4.80 10.93 5.30
N GLU A 20 4.81 11.36 6.55
CA GLU A 20 4.69 12.77 6.93
C GLU A 20 6.08 13.34 7.26
N GLY A 21 6.48 14.37 6.52
CA GLY A 21 7.82 14.96 6.63
C GLY A 21 8.92 13.95 6.32
N ASP A 22 10.03 14.05 7.05
CA ASP A 22 11.20 13.15 6.96
C ASP A 22 11.13 12.00 7.97
N SER A 23 9.95 11.71 8.51
CA SER A 23 9.77 10.62 9.46
C SER A 23 10.14 9.26 8.82
N PRO A 24 10.99 8.43 9.47
CA PRO A 24 11.27 7.08 8.99
C PRO A 24 10.08 6.13 9.16
N ARG A 25 9.07 6.53 9.96
CA ARG A 25 7.82 5.77 10.15
C ARG A 25 6.74 6.33 9.22
N PRO A 26 6.08 5.48 8.42
CA PRO A 26 4.96 5.91 7.59
C PRO A 26 3.76 6.32 8.45
N SER A 27 3.05 7.34 7.99
CA SER A 27 1.78 7.83 8.56
C SER A 27 0.58 7.04 8.05
N GLU A 28 0.68 6.43 6.87
CA GLU A 28 -0.35 5.55 6.29
C GLU A 28 0.34 4.34 5.65
N PHE A 29 -0.11 3.13 5.96
CA PHE A 29 0.33 1.90 5.29
C PHE A 29 -0.89 1.02 5.00
N ASN A 30 -1.41 1.14 3.79
CA ASN A 30 -2.55 0.36 3.31
C ASN A 30 -2.11 -0.66 2.27
N ILE A 31 -2.55 -1.91 2.45
CA ILE A 31 -2.41 -2.98 1.46
C ILE A 31 -3.79 -3.23 0.88
N GLN A 32 -3.94 -2.94 -0.41
CA GLN A 32 -5.10 -3.33 -1.20
C GLN A 32 -4.76 -4.61 -1.95
N TYR A 33 -5.65 -5.59 -1.91
CA TYR A 33 -5.50 -6.83 -2.65
C TYR A 33 -6.85 -7.34 -3.14
N GLU A 34 -6.82 -8.01 -4.30
CA GLU A 34 -7.95 -8.77 -4.80
C GLU A 34 -7.66 -10.26 -4.64
N ILE A 35 -8.61 -10.99 -4.08
CA ILE A 35 -8.64 -12.46 -4.04
C ILE A 35 -10.02 -12.87 -4.57
N ASP A 36 -10.05 -13.74 -5.59
CA ASP A 36 -11.29 -14.25 -6.19
C ASP A 36 -12.29 -13.14 -6.63
N GLY A 37 -11.78 -12.03 -7.17
CA GLY A 37 -12.59 -10.88 -7.60
C GLY A 37 -13.10 -10.00 -6.46
N LYS A 38 -12.79 -10.31 -5.19
CA LYS A 38 -13.14 -9.50 -4.03
C LYS A 38 -11.99 -8.57 -3.65
N TYR A 39 -12.26 -7.27 -3.70
CA TYR A 39 -11.36 -6.24 -3.21
C TYR A 39 -11.37 -6.21 -1.68
N SER A 40 -10.19 -6.19 -1.09
CA SER A 40 -9.97 -5.98 0.34
C SER A 40 -8.90 -4.92 0.53
N GLU A 41 -9.07 -4.10 1.56
CA GLU A 41 -8.09 -3.12 2.01
C GLU A 41 -7.78 -3.40 3.48
N ARG A 42 -6.50 -3.35 3.83
CA ARG A 42 -6.03 -3.54 5.20
C ARG A 42 -5.03 -2.46 5.58
N ASP A 43 -5.34 -1.74 6.65
CA ASP A 43 -4.38 -0.89 7.36
C ASP A 43 -3.44 -1.78 8.17
N ILE A 44 -2.15 -1.52 8.07
CA ILE A 44 -1.07 -2.28 8.76
C ILE A 44 -0.56 -1.54 9.99
N LEU A 45 -0.86 -0.25 10.13
CA LEU A 45 -0.38 0.57 11.23
C LEU A 45 -1.27 0.51 12.48
N ASN A 46 -2.52 0.05 12.33
CA ASN A 46 -3.53 -0.09 13.39
C ASN A 46 -3.96 -1.54 13.62
#